data_AF-A0A1M7PZ55-F1
#
_entry.id   AF-A0A1M7PZ55-F1
#
_cell.length_a   1.000
_cell.length_b   1.000
_cell.length_c   1.000
_cell.angle_alpha   90.00
_cell.angle_beta   90.00
_cell.angle_gamma   90.00
#
_symmetry.space_group_name_H-M   'P 1'
#
loop_
_entity.id
_entity.type
_entity.pdbx_description
1 polymer ?
#
loop_
_entity_poly.entity_id
_entity_poly.type
_entity_poly.pdbx_seq_one_letter_code
_entity_poly.pdbx_strand_id
1 'polypeptide(L)'
;MPTPRTRAPSTTTGTDALLYLLFGILGAALAFGSLAWLTGNLTNTAVGGPWAPFHAADALVHPDALWPHLSGTAVLIGARIVPGLLTVALVISACVLWLRIHGGATNGLARKADLAPLLTKEITAKAQGLRPSLADLEGKRGRAR
;
A
#
# COMPACT_ATOMS: atom_id res chain seq x y z
N MET A 1 12.30 -31.08 44.13
CA MET A 1 13.27 -30.90 43.04
C MET A 1 12.72 -29.83 42.10
N PRO A 2 13.34 -28.63 41.97
CA PRO A 2 12.91 -27.64 40.99
C PRO A 2 13.26 -28.14 39.59
N THR A 3 12.30 -28.13 38.67
CA THR A 3 12.52 -28.51 37.27
C THR A 3 13.35 -27.44 36.54
N PRO A 4 14.28 -27.83 35.66
CA PRO A 4 15.07 -26.87 34.88
C PRO A 4 14.13 -26.06 33.97
N ARG A 5 14.14 -24.73 34.09
CA ARG A 5 13.47 -23.87 33.11
C ARG A 5 14.25 -23.92 31.80
N THR A 6 13.66 -24.52 30.78
CA THR A 6 14.05 -24.35 29.39
C THR A 6 13.87 -22.88 29.01
N ARG A 7 14.97 -22.13 28.90
CA ARG A 7 14.95 -20.82 28.22
C ARG A 7 14.75 -21.06 26.73
N ALA A 8 13.77 -20.40 26.12
CA ALA A 8 13.63 -20.37 24.68
C ALA A 8 14.91 -19.77 24.05
N PRO A 9 15.32 -20.23 22.84
CA PRO A 9 16.49 -19.69 22.17
C PRO A 9 16.26 -18.20 21.95
N SER A 10 17.23 -17.37 22.35
CA SER A 10 17.22 -15.94 22.04
C SER A 10 17.16 -15.78 20.52
N THR A 11 16.02 -15.36 20.00
CA THR A 11 15.89 -15.02 18.59
C THR A 11 16.80 -13.83 18.32
N THR A 12 17.66 -13.95 17.32
CA THR A 12 18.56 -12.90 16.86
C THR A 12 17.75 -11.76 16.22
N THR A 13 17.10 -10.94 17.04
CA THR A 13 16.28 -9.80 16.60
C THR A 13 17.11 -8.77 15.83
N GLY A 14 18.41 -8.64 16.13
CA GLY A 14 19.31 -7.69 15.46
C GLY A 14 19.61 -8.02 14.00
N THR A 15 19.87 -9.30 13.69
CA THR A 15 20.16 -9.72 12.30
C THR A 15 18.91 -9.67 11.43
N ASP A 16 17.74 -10.01 11.98
CA ASP A 16 16.48 -9.93 11.23
C ASP A 16 16.14 -8.48 10.84
N ALA A 17 16.33 -7.54 11.77
CA ALA A 17 16.16 -6.11 11.49
C ALA A 17 17.13 -5.58 10.42
N LEU A 18 18.40 -5.99 10.46
CA LEU A 18 19.40 -5.64 9.43
C LEU A 18 19.01 -6.20 8.05
N LEU A 19 18.51 -7.42 7.99
CA LEU A 19 18.04 -8.03 6.74
C LEU A 19 16.83 -7.29 6.18
N TYR A 20 15.83 -6.98 7.00
CA TYR A 20 14.68 -6.19 6.55
C TYR A 20 15.08 -4.79 6.08
N LEU A 21 16.00 -4.13 6.79
CA LEU A 21 16.53 -2.83 6.37
C LEU A 21 17.21 -2.94 5.00
N LEU A 22 18.06 -3.96 4.81
CA LEU A 22 18.72 -4.21 3.53
C LEU A 22 17.70 -4.42 2.40
N PHE A 23 16.71 -5.29 2.60
CA PHE A 23 15.67 -5.52 1.59
C PHE A 23 14.81 -4.28 1.34
N GLY A 24 14.55 -3.47 2.38
CA GLY A 24 13.85 -2.20 2.25
C GLY A 24 14.63 -1.21 1.40
N ILE A 25 15.93 -1.03 1.66
CA ILE A 25 16.81 -0.15 0.88
C ILE A 25 16.93 -0.66 -0.56
N LEU A 26 17.15 -1.96 -0.76
CA LEU A 26 17.28 -2.55 -2.09
C LEU A 26 15.99 -2.42 -2.90
N GLY A 27 14.84 -2.70 -2.27
CA GLY A 27 13.53 -2.51 -2.90
C GLY A 27 13.26 -1.06 -3.26
N ALA A 28 13.59 -0.12 -2.36
CA ALA A 28 13.46 1.31 -2.62
C ALA A 28 14.36 1.77 -3.78
N ALA A 29 15.62 1.32 -3.81
CA ALA A 29 16.56 1.63 -4.88
C ALA A 29 16.09 1.09 -6.24
N LEU A 30 15.57 -0.14 -6.27
CA LEU A 30 15.03 -0.74 -7.50
C LEU A 30 13.77 -0.01 -7.98
N ALA A 31 12.83 0.28 -7.08
CA ALA A 31 11.59 0.98 -7.42
C ALA A 31 11.89 2.39 -7.94
N PHE A 32 12.73 3.13 -7.21
CA PHE A 32 13.10 4.48 -7.58
C PHE A 32 13.94 4.51 -8.88
N GLY A 33 14.92 3.62 -9.03
CA GLY A 33 15.72 3.52 -10.26
C GLY A 33 14.88 3.14 -11.49
N SER A 34 13.87 2.28 -11.31
CA SER A 34 12.93 1.94 -12.39
C SER A 34 12.07 3.14 -12.80
N LEU A 35 11.63 3.93 -11.82
CA LEU A 35 10.86 5.15 -12.06
C LEU A 35 11.71 6.21 -12.76
N ALA A 36 12.95 6.40 -12.31
CA ALA A 36 13.92 7.29 -12.93
C ALA A 36 14.28 6.90 -14.36
N TRP A 37 14.44 5.59 -14.61
CA TRP A 37 14.61 5.05 -15.96
C TRP A 37 13.40 5.38 -16.86
N LEU A 38 12.18 5.19 -16.36
CA LEU A 38 10.96 5.45 -17.12
C LEU A 38 10.80 6.93 -17.45
N THR A 39 10.91 7.81 -16.45
CA THR A 39 10.74 9.25 -16.62
C THR A 39 11.86 9.88 -17.44
N GLY A 40 13.09 9.38 -17.28
CA GLY A 40 14.22 9.77 -18.12
C GLY A 40 14.03 9.36 -19.58
N ASN A 41 13.53 8.15 -19.86
CA ASN A 41 13.22 7.73 -21.23
C ASN A 41 12.07 8.53 -21.86
N LEU A 42 11.02 8.85 -21.09
CA LEU A 42 9.94 9.72 -21.57
C LEU A 42 10.45 11.13 -21.91
N THR A 43 11.37 11.66 -21.10
CA THR A 43 12.02 12.94 -21.38
C THR A 43 12.89 12.84 -22.63
N ASN A 44 13.59 11.72 -22.78
CA ASN A 44 14.45 11.45 -23.92
C ASN A 44 13.68 11.34 -25.24
N THR A 45 12.55 10.63 -25.26
CA THR A 45 11.70 10.54 -26.45
C THR A 45 11.05 11.88 -26.79
N ALA A 46 10.69 12.69 -25.78
CA ALA A 46 10.15 14.02 -26.00
C ALA A 46 11.15 14.96 -26.70
N VAL A 47 12.46 14.76 -26.53
CA VAL A 47 13.52 15.50 -27.25
C VAL A 47 13.99 14.79 -28.53
N GLY A 48 13.32 13.71 -28.95
CA GLY A 48 13.62 12.98 -30.19
C GLY A 48 14.75 11.95 -30.07
N GLY A 49 15.19 11.61 -28.86
CA GLY A 49 16.20 10.58 -28.61
C GLY A 49 15.66 9.15 -28.67
N PRO A 50 16.53 8.15 -28.90
CA PRO A 50 16.13 6.73 -28.94
C PRO A 50 15.79 6.19 -27.54
N TRP A 51 14.85 5.24 -27.46
CA TRP A 51 14.53 4.59 -26.17
C TRP A 51 15.72 3.76 -25.66
N ALA A 52 16.20 4.07 -24.46
CA ALA A 52 17.34 3.40 -23.85
C ALA A 52 16.93 2.04 -23.25
N PRO A 53 17.81 1.01 -23.32
CA PRO A 53 17.56 -0.29 -22.68
C PRO A 53 17.34 -0.17 -21.16
N PHE A 54 16.68 -1.16 -20.56
CA PHE A 54 16.36 -1.14 -19.13
C PHE A 54 17.61 -1.30 -18.25
N HIS A 55 18.03 -0.19 -17.64
CA HIS A 55 19.15 -0.14 -16.70
C HIS A 55 18.80 0.75 -15.51
N ALA A 56 18.03 0.23 -14.56
CA ALA A 56 17.55 0.98 -13.39
C ALA A 56 18.69 1.44 -12.45
N ALA A 57 19.74 0.64 -12.31
CA ALA A 57 20.90 1.00 -11.50
C ALA A 57 21.69 2.15 -12.14
N ASP A 58 21.90 2.11 -13.46
CA ASP A 58 22.61 3.17 -14.16
C ASP A 58 21.78 4.45 -14.23
N ALA A 59 20.45 4.35 -14.41
CA ALA A 59 19.57 5.52 -14.30
C ALA A 59 19.65 6.19 -12.93
N LEU A 60 19.90 5.42 -11.87
CA LEU A 60 20.03 5.93 -10.50
C LEU A 60 21.42 6.52 -10.21
N VAL A 61 22.48 5.83 -10.62
CA VAL A 61 23.86 6.19 -10.23
C VAL A 61 24.55 7.02 -11.31
N HIS A 62 24.37 6.70 -12.58
CA HIS A 62 25.05 7.31 -13.73
C HIS A 62 24.08 7.72 -14.85
N PRO A 63 23.16 8.67 -14.59
CA PRO A 63 22.15 9.05 -15.57
C PRO A 63 22.77 9.63 -16.86
N ASP A 64 23.93 10.28 -16.77
CA ASP A 64 24.65 10.85 -17.92
C ASP A 64 25.20 9.77 -18.87
N ALA A 65 25.50 8.57 -18.36
CA ALA A 65 25.94 7.45 -19.19
C ALA A 65 24.79 6.85 -20.01
N LEU A 66 23.56 6.92 -19.48
CA LEU A 66 22.37 6.36 -20.12
C LEU A 66 21.77 7.32 -21.17
N TRP A 67 21.90 8.63 -20.95
CA TRP A 67 21.40 9.67 -21.86
C TRP A 67 22.45 10.76 -22.15
N PRO A 68 23.51 10.44 -22.90
CA PRO A 68 24.62 11.37 -23.14
C PRO A 68 24.24 12.59 -23.99
N HIS A 69 23.18 12.50 -24.79
CA HIS A 69 22.70 13.54 -25.69
C HIS A 69 21.64 14.46 -25.06
N LEU A 70 21.16 14.14 -23.86
CA LEU A 70 20.24 15.01 -23.11
C LEU A 70 21.03 16.13 -22.43
N SER A 71 20.50 17.35 -22.47
CA SER A 71 21.09 18.46 -21.69
C SER A 71 21.04 18.13 -20.19
N GLY A 72 22.07 18.53 -19.43
CA GLY A 72 22.15 18.23 -18.00
C GLY A 72 20.92 18.67 -17.19
N THR A 73 20.27 19.76 -17.59
CA THR A 73 19.00 20.21 -16.99
C THR A 73 17.85 19.25 -17.28
N ALA A 74 17.75 18.72 -18.50
CA ALA A 74 16.73 17.75 -18.87
C ALA A 74 16.94 16.41 -18.15
N VAL A 75 18.19 15.96 -18.00
CA VAL A 75 18.53 14.78 -17.19
C VAL A 75 18.16 15.00 -15.72
N LEU A 76 18.47 16.17 -15.16
CA LEU A 76 18.14 16.49 -13.78
C LEU A 76 16.63 16.46 -13.54
N ILE A 77 15.85 17.12 -14.39
CA ILE A 77 14.39 17.17 -14.24
C ILE A 77 13.79 15.78 -14.48
N GLY A 78 14.12 15.16 -15.61
CA GLY A 78 13.52 13.91 -16.06
C GLY A 78 13.93 12.69 -15.24
N ALA A 79 15.18 12.60 -14.79
CA ALA A 79 15.72 11.42 -14.09
C ALA A 79 15.85 11.61 -12.57
N ARG A 80 15.71 12.82 -12.02
CA ARG A 80 15.79 13.05 -10.56
C ARG A 80 14.56 13.72 -9.97
N ILE A 81 14.13 14.86 -10.50
CA ILE A 81 13.05 15.65 -9.89
C ILE A 81 11.69 14.98 -10.06
N VAL A 82 11.32 14.64 -11.30
CA VAL A 82 10.05 13.98 -11.62
C VAL A 82 9.89 12.63 -10.89
N PRO A 83 10.84 11.68 -10.94
CA PRO A 83 10.72 10.41 -10.22
C PRO A 83 10.74 10.59 -8.69
N GLY A 84 11.46 11.59 -8.16
CA GLY A 84 11.38 11.98 -6.75
C GLY A 84 9.98 12.39 -6.33
N LEU A 85 9.37 13.32 -7.07
CA LEU A 85 8.04 13.83 -6.78
C LEU A 85 6.98 12.73 -6.89
N LEU A 86 7.08 11.87 -7.91
CA LEU A 86 6.19 10.71 -8.07
C LEU A 86 6.34 9.73 -6.90
N THR A 87 7.56 9.46 -6.45
CA THR A 87 7.80 8.57 -5.31
C THR A 87 7.18 9.13 -4.03
N VAL A 88 7.37 10.43 -3.76
CA VAL A 88 6.74 11.11 -2.61
C VAL A 88 5.22 11.03 -2.70
N ALA A 89 4.63 11.31 -3.87
CA ALA A 89 3.20 11.22 -4.07
C ALA A 89 2.66 9.79 -3.86
N LEU A 90 3.38 8.77 -4.33
CA LEU A 90 3.03 7.37 -4.13
C LEU A 90 3.11 6.96 -2.65
N VAL A 91 4.16 7.37 -1.94
CA VAL A 91 4.31 7.09 -0.50
C VAL A 91 3.19 7.76 0.30
N ILE A 92 2.88 9.02 0.01
CA ILE A 92 1.77 9.73 0.66
C ILE A 92 0.44 9.01 0.37
N SER A 93 0.19 8.67 -0.89
CA SER A 93 -1.06 8.01 -1.30
C SER A 93 -1.20 6.63 -0.66
N ALA A 94 -0.11 5.84 -0.61
CA ALA A 94 -0.07 4.56 0.06
C ALA A 94 -0.32 4.70 1.56
N CYS A 95 0.28 5.69 2.22
CA CYS A 95 0.07 5.97 3.63
C CYS A 95 -1.39 6.38 3.92
N VAL A 96 -1.97 7.28 3.12
CA VAL A 96 -3.36 7.70 3.24
C VAL A 96 -4.31 6.52 3.02
N LEU A 97 -4.06 5.70 2.00
CA LEU A 97 -4.86 4.52 1.71
C LEU A 97 -4.75 3.48 2.83
N TRP A 98 -3.55 3.25 3.35
CA TRP A 98 -3.29 2.36 4.47
C TRP A 98 -4.04 2.82 5.72
N LEU A 99 -3.94 4.10 6.08
CA LEU A 99 -4.68 4.70 7.20
C LEU A 99 -6.19 4.62 6.98
N ARG A 100 -6.67 4.73 5.76
CA ARG A 100 -8.10 4.58 5.44
C ARG A 100 -8.59 3.14 5.60
N ILE A 101 -7.79 2.16 5.18
CA ILE A 101 -8.13 0.73 5.26
C ILE A 101 -8.00 0.22 6.71
N HIS A 102 -6.94 0.61 7.42
CA HIS A 102 -6.57 0.09 8.74
C HIS A 102 -6.92 1.01 9.92
N GLY A 103 -7.18 2.30 9.69
CA GLY A 103 -7.51 3.27 10.74
C GLY A 103 -8.95 3.22 11.26
N GLY A 104 -9.74 2.23 10.83
CA GLY A 104 -11.17 2.11 11.16
C GLY A 104 -11.52 1.58 12.56
N ALA A 105 -10.58 1.48 13.49
CA ALA A 105 -10.80 0.85 14.81
C ALA A 105 -10.40 1.72 16.02
N THR A 106 -10.00 2.97 15.84
CA THR A 106 -9.52 3.82 16.96
C THR A 106 -10.66 4.39 17.81
N ASN A 107 -11.85 4.55 17.25
CA ASN A 107 -13.06 4.82 18.03
C ASN A 107 -13.79 3.49 18.13
N GLY A 108 -14.00 2.95 19.33
CA GLY A 108 -14.69 1.68 19.62
C GLY A 108 -16.17 1.63 19.21
N LEU A 109 -16.49 2.17 18.03
CA LEU A 109 -17.78 2.15 17.37
C LEU A 109 -17.75 1.04 16.31
N ALA A 110 -18.65 0.08 16.46
CA ALA A 110 -18.88 -1.00 15.51
C ALA A 110 -19.06 -0.43 14.09
N ARG A 111 -18.40 -1.05 13.10
CA ARG A 111 -18.51 -0.64 11.69
C ARG A 111 -19.96 -0.81 11.22
N LYS A 112 -20.37 -0.13 10.15
CA LYS A 112 -21.69 -0.39 9.51
C LYS A 112 -21.90 -1.88 9.18
N ALA A 113 -20.83 -2.61 8.87
CA ALA A 113 -20.85 -4.06 8.65
C ALA A 113 -21.03 -4.86 9.95
N ASP A 114 -20.51 -4.38 11.08
CA ASP A 114 -20.66 -5.03 12.39
C ASP A 114 -22.01 -4.69 13.04
N LEU A 115 -22.58 -3.53 12.70
CA LEU A 115 -23.94 -3.13 13.04
C LEU A 115 -24.99 -3.76 12.12
N ALA A 116 -24.61 -4.22 10.93
CA ALA A 116 -25.54 -4.79 9.96
C ALA A 116 -26.35 -5.97 10.54
N PRO A 117 -25.74 -6.96 11.25
CA PRO A 117 -26.49 -8.04 11.89
C PRO A 117 -27.44 -7.59 13.01
N LEU A 118 -27.20 -6.41 13.59
CA LEU A 118 -28.03 -5.84 14.66
C LEU A 118 -29.16 -4.95 14.11
N LEU A 119 -29.15 -4.63 12.81
CA LEU A 119 -30.25 -3.91 12.18
C LEU A 119 -31.49 -4.81 12.13
N THR A 120 -32.63 -4.25 12.54
CA THR A 120 -33.94 -4.95 12.55
C THR A 120 -34.27 -5.60 11.21
N LYS A 121 -33.81 -5.01 10.09
CA LYS A 121 -33.98 -5.55 8.74
C LYS A 121 -33.26 -6.87 8.53
N GLU A 122 -31.99 -6.99 8.94
CA GLU A 122 -31.21 -8.23 8.80
C GLU A 122 -31.67 -9.29 9.80
N ILE A 123 -32.10 -8.89 11.01
CA ILE A 123 -32.73 -9.79 11.98
C ILE A 123 -34.02 -10.37 11.39
N THR A 124 -34.84 -9.54 10.74
CA THR A 124 -36.10 -9.97 10.12
C THR A 124 -35.85 -10.87 8.91
N ALA A 125 -34.88 -10.52 8.05
CA ALA A 125 -34.49 -11.33 6.90
C ALA A 125 -33.94 -12.69 7.34
N LYS A 126 -33.11 -12.74 8.39
CA LYS A 126 -32.61 -14.00 8.96
C LYS A 126 -33.73 -14.83 9.61
N ALA A 127 -34.67 -14.18 10.30
CA ALA A 127 -35.83 -14.85 10.90
C ALA A 127 -36.77 -15.45 9.82
N GLN A 128 -36.99 -14.74 8.72
CA GLN A 128 -37.75 -15.24 7.57
C GLN A 128 -37.01 -16.38 6.85
N GLY A 129 -35.69 -16.30 6.70
CA GLY A 129 -34.87 -17.37 6.13
C GLY A 129 -34.86 -18.66 6.98
N LEU A 130 -34.90 -18.53 8.31
CA LEU A 130 -35.00 -19.67 9.23
C LEU A 130 -36.42 -20.22 9.35
N ARG A 131 -37.45 -19.40 9.12
CA ARG A 131 -38.85 -19.80 9.21
C ARG A 131 -39.66 -19.15 8.07
N PRO A 132 -39.81 -19.83 6.93
CA PRO A 132 -40.49 -19.29 5.75
C PRO A 132 -41.92 -18.86 6.01
N SER A 133 -42.60 -19.48 6.99
CA SER A 133 -43.97 -19.13 7.40
C SER A 133 -44.10 -17.76 8.08
N LEU A 134 -42.99 -17.08 8.37
CA LEU A 134 -42.97 -15.69 8.85
C LEU A 134 -42.84 -14.66 7.72
N ALA A 135 -42.58 -15.08 6.47
CA ALA A 135 -42.48 -14.16 5.34
C ALA A 135 -43.83 -13.54 4.96
N ASP A 136 -44.93 -14.26 5.24
CA ASP A 136 -46.30 -13.88 4.87
C ASP A 136 -47.05 -13.12 5.98
N LEU A 137 -46.37 -12.85 7.11
CA LEU A 137 -46.95 -12.16 8.26
C LEU A 137 -46.43 -10.73 8.35
N GLU A 138 -47.33 -9.77 8.17
CA GLU A 138 -47.02 -8.34 8.34
C GLU A 138 -46.76 -8.03 9.82
N GLY A 139 -45.58 -7.49 10.11
CA GLY A 139 -45.16 -7.17 11.47
C GLY A 139 -46.09 -6.14 12.12
N LYS A 140 -46.65 -6.50 13.29
CA LYS A 140 -47.52 -5.61 14.08
C LYS A 140 -46.75 -4.34 14.47
N ARG A 141 -46.99 -3.24 13.75
CA ARG A 141 -46.40 -1.93 14.06
C ARG A 141 -47.01 -1.43 15.36
N GLY A 142 -46.25 -1.53 16.46
CA GLY A 142 -46.66 -1.00 17.75
C GLY A 142 -46.97 0.48 17.63
N ARG A 143 -48.19 0.88 18.03
CA ARG A 143 -48.57 2.29 18.16
C ARG A 143 -47.60 2.96 19.14
N ALA A 144 -46.84 3.93 18.65
CA ALA A 144 -46.20 4.92 19.52
C ALA A 144 -47.32 5.67 20.27
N ARG A 145 -47.27 5.61 21.59
CA ARG A 145 -48.01 6.52 22.47
C ARG A 145 -47.10 7.68 22.84
#